data_AF-A0A382L9D2-F1
#
_entry.id   AF-A0A382L9D2-F1
#
_cell.length_a   1.000
_cell.length_b   1.000
_cell.length_c   1.000
_cell.angle_alpha   90.00
_cell.angle_beta   90.00
_cell.angle_gamma   90.00
#
_symmetry.space_group_name_H-M   'P 1'
#
loop_
_entity.id
_entity.type
_entity.pdbx_description
1 polymer ?
#
loop_
_entity_poly.entity_id
_entity_poly.type
_entity_poly.pdbx_seq_one_letter_code
_entity_poly.pdbx_strand_id
1 'polypeptide(L)'
;MSGAIYSQINASRQCEGTGTLRISKANKLGFSGKLNYDVFQTEMGWIAIVGGDNGIVRASLPESSPEAALELVSPEIAESLHDPEQLQFARVLLSAYCAGQAVDLSEVPIDTRDVSPFF
;
A
#
# COMPACT_ATOMS: atom_id res chain seq x y z
N MET A 1 -9.65 23.61 -39.01
CA MET A 1 -9.61 23.10 -37.62
C MET A 1 -9.26 24.27 -36.71
N SER A 2 -10.04 24.48 -35.64
CA SER A 2 -10.02 25.52 -34.57
C SER A 2 -8.76 26.40 -34.49
N GLY A 3 -8.83 27.75 -34.47
CA GLY A 3 -9.59 28.61 -33.55
C GLY A 3 -8.70 28.89 -32.31
N ALA A 4 -7.80 29.88 -32.33
CA ALA A 4 -7.97 31.26 -31.81
C ALA A 4 -8.39 31.28 -30.32
N ILE A 5 -7.87 32.03 -29.35
CA ILE A 5 -6.99 33.22 -29.20
C ILE A 5 -6.84 33.50 -27.66
N TYR A 6 -6.01 34.49 -27.27
CA TYR A 6 -5.82 35.12 -25.94
C TYR A 6 -4.87 34.40 -24.96
N SER A 7 -3.65 34.87 -24.65
CA SER A 7 -3.17 36.17 -24.14
C SER A 7 -3.68 36.54 -22.74
N GLN A 8 -2.70 36.64 -21.83
CA GLN A 8 -2.52 37.67 -20.80
C GLN A 8 -2.96 37.44 -19.33
N ILE A 9 -1.96 37.68 -18.46
CA ILE A 9 -1.99 38.44 -17.18
C ILE A 9 -1.75 37.64 -15.87
N ASN A 10 -0.59 37.97 -15.28
CA ASN A 10 -0.17 37.79 -13.90
C ASN A 10 -1.25 38.14 -12.87
N ALA A 11 -1.28 37.40 -11.76
CA ALA A 11 -1.66 37.97 -10.47
C ALA A 11 -0.89 37.26 -9.34
N SER A 12 0.15 37.93 -8.89
CA SER A 12 0.76 37.76 -7.58
C SER A 12 -0.30 37.82 -6.47
N ARG A 13 -0.29 36.83 -5.58
CA ARG A 13 -0.78 37.01 -4.20
C ARG A 13 0.27 36.51 -3.23
N GLN A 14 1.05 37.46 -2.75
CA GLN A 14 1.59 37.43 -1.40
C GLN A 14 0.39 37.45 -0.45
N CYS A 15 0.20 36.41 0.35
CA CYS A 15 -0.58 36.48 1.58
C CYS A 15 0.37 36.09 2.71
N GLU A 16 0.96 37.11 3.35
CA GLU A 16 1.47 36.98 4.70
C GLU A 16 0.28 36.69 5.61
N GLY A 17 0.33 35.54 6.27
CA GLY A 17 -0.68 35.08 7.20
C GLY A 17 -0.01 34.20 8.22
N THR A 18 0.26 34.78 9.39
CA THR A 18 0.61 34.11 10.63
C THR A 18 -0.36 32.96 10.89
N GLY A 19 0.07 31.75 10.55
CA GLY A 19 -0.68 30.53 10.77
C GLY A 19 0.30 29.43 11.13
N THR A 20 0.49 29.22 12.43
CA THR A 20 1.18 28.05 12.97
C THR A 20 0.43 26.80 12.51
N LEU A 21 0.79 26.25 11.36
CA LEU A 21 0.54 24.86 11.04
C LEU A 21 1.81 24.09 11.39
N ARG A 22 1.99 23.88 12.70
CA ARG A 22 2.69 22.69 13.17
C ARG A 22 1.83 21.52 12.71
N ILE A 23 2.04 21.06 11.48
CA ILE A 23 1.56 19.75 11.08
C ILE A 23 2.37 18.78 11.92
N SER A 24 1.73 18.41 13.01
CA SER A 24 2.08 17.39 13.96
C SER A 24 2.62 16.17 13.22
N LYS A 25 3.92 15.92 13.41
CA LYS A 25 4.48 14.59 13.61
C LYS A 25 3.85 13.55 12.66
N ALA A 26 4.14 13.66 11.37
CA ALA A 26 4.15 12.48 10.52
C ALA A 26 5.16 11.55 11.16
N ASN A 27 4.67 10.56 11.90
CA ASN A 27 5.48 9.52 12.48
C ASN A 27 6.05 8.77 11.28
N LYS A 28 7.24 9.21 10.86
CA LYS A 28 8.10 8.60 9.88
C LYS A 28 8.64 7.32 10.50
N LEU A 29 7.75 6.36 10.73
CA LEU A 29 8.07 4.95 10.90
C LEU A 29 8.32 4.47 9.47
N GLY A 30 9.52 4.64 8.94
CA GLY A 30 10.57 3.68 9.24
C GLY A 30 10.75 2.67 8.11
N PHE A 31 9.89 2.64 7.08
CA PHE A 31 10.14 1.82 5.89
C PHE A 31 11.26 2.42 5.02
N SER A 32 12.51 2.11 5.37
CA SER A 32 13.68 2.42 4.55
C SER A 32 13.93 1.38 3.43
N GLY A 33 13.04 0.39 3.28
CA GLY A 33 13.10 -0.64 2.24
C GLY A 33 12.12 -0.34 1.12
N LYS A 34 12.49 -0.71 -0.12
CA LYS A 34 11.58 -0.63 -1.28
C LYS A 34 10.43 -1.62 -1.06
N LEU A 35 9.23 -1.10 -0.87
CA LEU A 35 8.02 -1.92 -0.74
C LEU A 35 7.44 -2.24 -2.11
N ASN A 36 6.86 -3.42 -2.23
CA ASN A 36 6.03 -3.79 -3.35
C ASN A 36 4.65 -4.24 -2.87
N TYR A 37 3.67 -4.18 -3.76
CA TYR A 37 2.33 -4.66 -3.50
C TYR A 37 1.81 -5.54 -4.64
N ASP A 38 0.91 -6.45 -4.28
CA ASP A 38 0.10 -7.23 -5.21
C ASP A 38 -1.36 -7.21 -4.74
N VAL A 39 -2.28 -7.27 -5.69
CA VAL A 39 -3.71 -7.43 -5.45
C VAL A 39 -4.23 -8.49 -6.41
N PHE A 40 -4.87 -9.52 -5.87
CA PHE A 40 -5.26 -10.68 -6.64
C PHE A 40 -6.59 -11.27 -6.16
N GLN A 41 -7.25 -11.96 -7.09
CA GLN A 41 -8.52 -12.62 -6.82
C GLN A 41 -8.29 -14.06 -6.35
N THR A 42 -9.04 -14.47 -5.33
CA THR A 42 -9.16 -15.84 -4.82
C THR A 42 -10.61 -16.30 -4.88
N GLU A 43 -10.87 -17.56 -4.52
CA GLU A 43 -12.24 -18.10 -4.42
C GLU A 43 -13.08 -17.40 -3.34
N MET A 44 -12.43 -16.81 -2.32
CA MET A 44 -13.09 -16.12 -1.21
C MET A 44 -13.25 -14.61 -1.44
N GLY A 45 -12.61 -14.04 -2.47
CA GLY A 45 -12.59 -12.60 -2.73
C GLY A 45 -11.21 -12.07 -3.12
N TRP A 46 -11.07 -10.76 -3.14
CA TRP A 46 -9.85 -10.04 -3.48
C TRP A 46 -8.96 -9.86 -2.25
N ILE A 47 -7.67 -10.15 -2.41
CA ILE A 47 -6.67 -9.97 -1.36
C ILE A 47 -5.61 -9.01 -1.87
N ALA A 48 -5.21 -8.07 -1.02
CA ALA A 48 -4.06 -7.22 -1.25
C ALA A 48 -2.96 -7.56 -0.24
N ILE A 49 -1.71 -7.58 -0.70
CA ILE A 49 -0.53 -7.83 0.13
C ILE A 49 0.54 -6.78 -0.16
N VAL A 50 1.26 -6.38 0.88
CA VAL A 50 2.40 -5.47 0.81
C VAL A 50 3.58 -6.14 1.51
N GLY A 51 4.72 -6.18 0.82
CA GLY A 51 5.93 -6.80 1.34
C GLY A 51 7.19 -6.19 0.73
N GLY A 52 8.32 -6.47 1.38
CA GLY A 52 9.64 -6.13 0.88
C GLY A 52 10.61 -7.29 1.10
N ASP A 53 11.91 -6.99 1.04
CA ASP A 53 12.99 -8.00 1.11
C ASP A 53 12.96 -8.88 2.37
N ASN A 54 12.28 -8.44 3.43
CA ASN A 54 12.25 -9.11 4.73
C ASN A 54 10.91 -9.80 5.02
N GLY A 55 9.98 -9.76 4.08
CA GLY A 55 8.68 -10.42 4.19
C GLY A 55 7.49 -9.49 4.03
N ILE A 56 6.32 -10.04 4.32
CA ILE A 56 5.03 -9.36 4.30
C ILE A 56 4.93 -8.43 5.50
N VAL A 57 4.56 -7.19 5.22
CA VAL A 57 4.37 -6.12 6.21
C VAL A 57 2.90 -5.98 6.53
N ARG A 58 2.05 -6.14 5.51
CA ARG A 58 0.61 -5.98 5.62
C ARG A 58 -0.11 -6.86 4.60
N ALA A 59 -1.27 -7.38 4.99
CA ALA A 59 -2.18 -8.12 4.12
C ALA A 59 -3.63 -7.76 4.47
N SER A 60 -4.51 -7.78 3.48
CA SER A 60 -5.96 -7.69 3.68
C SER A 60 -6.58 -9.08 3.85
N LEU A 61 -7.77 -9.13 4.43
CA LEU A 61 -8.66 -10.27 4.28
C LEU A 61 -9.29 -10.26 2.87
N PRO A 62 -9.97 -11.35 2.46
CA PRO A 62 -10.72 -11.38 1.21
C PRO A 62 -11.86 -10.35 1.21
N GLU A 63 -11.82 -9.44 0.26
CA GLU A 63 -12.80 -8.38 0.06
C GLU A 63 -13.60 -8.56 -1.22
N SER A 64 -14.73 -7.85 -1.33
CA SER A 64 -15.61 -7.95 -2.50
C SER A 64 -15.03 -7.31 -3.77
N SER A 65 -14.05 -6.41 -3.65
CA SER A 65 -13.43 -5.71 -4.78
C SER A 65 -11.93 -5.46 -4.56
N PRO A 66 -11.14 -5.28 -5.62
CA PRO A 66 -9.70 -5.01 -5.50
C PRO A 66 -9.43 -3.67 -4.79
N GLU A 67 -10.29 -2.67 -4.97
CA GLU A 67 -10.15 -1.36 -4.32
C GLU A 67 -10.33 -1.46 -2.81
N ALA A 68 -11.34 -2.21 -2.36
CA ALA A 68 -11.59 -2.45 -0.94
C ALA A 68 -10.40 -3.16 -0.28
N ALA A 69 -9.81 -4.14 -0.98
CA ALA A 69 -8.60 -4.81 -0.51
C ALA A 69 -7.40 -3.84 -0.40
N LEU A 70 -7.22 -2.97 -1.40
CA LEU A 70 -6.16 -1.95 -1.42
C LEU A 70 -6.32 -0.89 -0.33
N GLU A 71 -7.55 -0.51 0.03
CA GLU A 71 -7.81 0.42 1.13
C GLU A 71 -7.32 -0.14 2.48
N LEU A 72 -7.45 -1.45 2.70
CA LEU A 72 -7.02 -2.11 3.94
C LEU A 72 -5.49 -2.22 4.08
N VAL A 73 -4.76 -2.13 2.97
CA VAL A 73 -3.29 -2.11 2.96
C VAL A 73 -2.70 -0.71 2.85
N SER A 74 -3.54 0.33 2.93
CA SER A 74 -3.12 1.72 3.01
C SER A 74 -2.69 2.08 4.45
N PRO A 75 -1.70 2.98 4.63
CA PRO A 75 -1.04 3.82 3.63
C PRO A 75 0.18 3.18 2.94
N GLU A 76 0.58 1.96 3.29
CA GLU A 76 1.84 1.35 2.85
C GLU A 76 1.93 1.18 1.32
N ILE A 77 0.79 1.11 0.63
CA ILE A 77 0.75 1.07 -0.83
C ILE A 77 1.22 2.37 -1.51
N ALA A 78 1.12 3.53 -0.84
CA ALA A 78 1.32 4.84 -1.46
C ALA A 78 2.76 5.06 -1.97
N GLU A 79 3.75 4.43 -1.34
CA GLU A 79 5.17 4.51 -1.73
C GLU A 79 5.69 3.18 -2.33
N SER A 80 4.81 2.21 -2.56
CA SER A 80 5.17 0.88 -3.05
C SER A 80 5.01 0.74 -4.57
N LEU A 81 5.79 -0.17 -5.18
CA LEU A 81 5.63 -0.52 -6.59
C LEU A 81 4.73 -1.74 -6.75
N HIS A 82 3.91 -1.74 -7.81
CA HIS A 82 3.18 -2.95 -8.16
C HIS A 82 4.16 -3.97 -8.76
N ASP A 83 4.54 -4.97 -7.98
CA ASP A 83 5.46 -6.03 -8.40
C ASP A 83 4.97 -7.38 -7.85
N PRO A 84 4.07 -8.05 -8.59
CA PRO A 84 3.52 -9.33 -8.19
C PRO A 84 4.55 -10.46 -8.22
N GLU A 85 5.66 -10.32 -8.97
CA GLU A 85 6.68 -11.37 -9.07
C GLU A 85 7.43 -11.53 -7.75
N GLN A 86 7.78 -10.41 -7.11
CA GLN A 86 8.43 -10.43 -5.79
C GLN A 86 7.56 -11.00 -4.68
N LEU A 87 6.23 -11.02 -4.87
CA LEU A 87 5.26 -11.50 -3.90
C LEU A 87 4.59 -12.82 -4.30
N GLN A 88 5.07 -13.46 -5.37
CA GLN A 88 4.47 -14.67 -5.95
C GLN A 88 4.34 -15.80 -4.93
N PHE A 89 5.36 -16.00 -4.08
CA PHE A 89 5.33 -17.06 -3.08
C PHE A 89 4.18 -16.88 -2.08
N ALA A 90 4.03 -15.67 -1.52
CA ALA A 90 2.93 -15.35 -0.62
C ALA A 90 1.57 -15.44 -1.33
N ARG A 91 1.48 -14.95 -2.57
CA ARG A 91 0.26 -15.06 -3.40
C ARG A 91 -0.20 -16.51 -3.56
N VAL A 92 0.72 -17.42 -3.87
CA VAL A 92 0.41 -18.84 -4.08
C VAL A 92 -0.11 -19.48 -2.78
N LEU A 93 0.60 -19.27 -1.67
CA LEU A 93 0.20 -19.83 -0.36
C LEU A 93 -1.15 -19.28 0.11
N LEU A 94 -1.37 -17.96 0.00
CA LEU A 94 -2.64 -17.33 0.38
C LEU A 94 -3.79 -17.79 -0.51
N SER A 95 -3.55 -17.95 -1.81
CA SER A 95 -4.57 -18.47 -2.73
C SER A 95 -4.95 -19.92 -2.38
N ALA A 96 -3.96 -20.76 -2.07
CA ALA A 96 -4.20 -22.15 -1.66
C ALA A 96 -4.93 -22.24 -0.31
N TYR A 97 -4.57 -21.39 0.65
CA TYR A 97 -5.28 -21.26 1.92
C TYR A 97 -6.75 -20.87 1.71
N CYS A 98 -7.01 -19.88 0.86
CA CYS A 98 -8.37 -19.47 0.52
C CYS A 98 -9.16 -20.52 -0.28
N ALA A 99 -8.49 -21.44 -0.97
CA ALA A 99 -9.11 -22.61 -1.59
C ALA A 99 -9.31 -23.78 -0.60
N GLY A 100 -9.10 -23.56 0.71
CA GLY A 100 -9.28 -24.56 1.75
C GLY A 100 -8.22 -25.68 1.73
N GLN A 101 -7.09 -25.47 1.05
CA GLN A 101 -6.01 -26.44 1.04
C GLN A 101 -5.25 -26.41 2.38
N ALA A 102 -4.76 -27.58 2.80
CA ALA A 102 -3.87 -27.68 3.95
C ALA A 102 -2.50 -27.14 3.57
N VAL A 103 -2.25 -25.87 3.89
CA VAL A 103 -0.96 -25.19 3.69
C VAL A 103 -0.45 -24.63 5.00
N ASP A 104 0.88 -24.52 5.12
CA ASP A 104 1.52 -23.92 6.27
C ASP A 104 1.78 -22.43 6.01
N LEU A 105 0.99 -21.56 6.63
CA LEU A 105 1.17 -20.11 6.52
C LEU A 105 2.41 -19.61 7.27
N SER A 106 3.03 -20.43 8.13
CA SER A 106 4.29 -20.06 8.80
C SER A 106 5.48 -19.98 7.83
N GLU A 107 5.34 -20.53 6.63
CA GLU A 107 6.34 -20.39 5.57
C GLU A 107 6.37 -18.99 4.96
N VAL A 108 5.29 -18.20 5.09
CA VAL A 108 5.27 -16.82 4.60
C VAL A 108 6.06 -15.93 5.57
N PRO A 109 7.20 -15.34 5.16
CA PRO A 109 7.96 -14.46 6.03
C PRO A 109 7.15 -13.20 6.36
N ILE A 110 7.12 -12.82 7.64
CA ILE A 110 6.46 -11.61 8.13
C ILE A 110 7.53 -10.66 8.68
N ASP A 111 7.49 -9.40 8.25
CA ASP A 111 8.37 -8.36 8.74
C ASP A 111 7.76 -7.67 9.97
N THR A 112 8.26 -8.01 11.15
CA THR A 112 7.82 -7.44 12.43
C THR A 112 8.83 -6.44 13.01
N ARG A 113 9.83 -5.99 12.26
CA ARG A 113 10.95 -5.20 12.84
C ARG A 113 10.53 -3.83 13.35
N ASP A 114 9.48 -3.25 12.77
CA ASP A 114 8.97 -1.91 13.11
C ASP A 114 7.74 -1.94 14.04
N VAL A 115 7.35 -3.10 14.56
CA VAL A 115 6.26 -3.19 15.54
C VAL A 115 6.80 -3.00 16.96
N SER A 116 6.07 -2.26 17.80
CA SER A 116 6.45 -2.14 19.21
C SER A 116 6.37 -3.52 19.87
N PRO A 117 7.28 -3.85 20.81
CA PRO A 117 7.28 -5.15 21.47
C PRO A 117 5.94 -5.49 22.15
N PHE A 118 5.20 -4.47 22.61
CA PHE A 118 3.86 -4.59 23.19
C PHE A 118 3.08 -3.27 22.98
N PHE A 119 1.75 -3.36 22.88
CA PHE A 119 0.80 -2.24 22.94
C PHE A 119 0.21 -2.11 24.34
#